data_AF-A0A9E3UB53-F1
#
_entry.id   AF-A0A9E3UB53-F1
#
_cell.length_a   1.000
_cell.length_b   1.000
_cell.length_c   1.000
_cell.angle_alpha   90.00
_cell.angle_beta   90.00
_cell.angle_gamma   90.00
#
_symmetry.space_group_name_H-M   'P 1'
#
loop_
_entity.id
_entity.type
_entity.pdbx_description
1 polymer ?
#
loop_
_entity_poly.entity_id
_entity_poly.type
_entity_poly.pdbx_seq_one_letter_code
_entity_poly.pdbx_strand_id
1 'polypeptide(L)'
;MDRPAFSVRLRLLSAGEGGRHSPIRSNYRPTFDIANTLGGQPMLNDGRLMLAVEELAPGAECLATLEPLRPEYWDGVRVGTAVPITEGTRIVGYATVTERVWPAAFTPATATFVRAAYDLCQFVTKAGALALRERLHRARAVLLPLYAAATELPRSETGTESVAPSFPVPETWPGFAEHDDYWEVFNPYEHAKPVAGWLSDDVLDVYRDVRSGLWFWEKNAIADAVWEWRFSFESHWGDHAIDALRALHRACGRAVPENSGSAPFR
;
A
#
# COMPACT_ATOMS: atom_id res chain seq x y z
N MET A 1 11.73 -6.57 -10.37
CA MET A 1 11.76 -7.73 -9.45
C MET A 1 10.49 -8.52 -9.72
N ASP A 2 10.62 -9.79 -10.11
CA ASP A 2 9.48 -10.69 -10.26
C ASP A 2 8.87 -10.93 -8.88
N ARG A 3 7.55 -10.79 -8.78
CA ARG A 3 6.80 -10.91 -7.53
C ARG A 3 5.79 -12.05 -7.71
N PRO A 4 6.21 -13.31 -7.53
CA PRO A 4 5.39 -14.44 -7.90
C PRO A 4 4.24 -14.61 -6.91
N ALA A 5 3.03 -14.45 -7.40
CA ALA A 5 1.86 -15.15 -6.90
C ALA A 5 1.65 -16.41 -7.75
N PHE A 6 0.76 -17.30 -7.31
CA PHE A 6 0.47 -18.53 -8.03
C PHE A 6 -1.03 -18.69 -8.19
N SER A 7 -1.51 -18.97 -9.39
CA SER A 7 -2.81 -19.60 -9.53
C SER A 7 -2.64 -21.06 -9.13
N VAL A 8 -3.56 -21.53 -8.29
CA VAL A 8 -3.54 -22.89 -7.76
C VAL A 8 -4.91 -23.54 -7.89
N ARG A 9 -4.90 -24.85 -8.07
CA ARG A 9 -6.05 -25.71 -7.80
C ARG A 9 -5.94 -26.16 -6.34
N LEU A 10 -6.82 -25.64 -5.51
CA LEU A 10 -6.87 -25.88 -4.08
C LEU A 10 -7.85 -27.00 -3.77
N ARG A 11 -7.38 -28.09 -3.14
CA ARG A 11 -8.23 -29.15 -2.59
C ARG A 11 -8.05 -29.24 -1.08
N LEU A 12 -9.16 -29.15 -0.34
CA LEU A 12 -9.15 -29.46 1.09
C LEU A 12 -9.31 -30.96 1.31
N LEU A 13 -8.60 -31.48 2.31
CA LEU A 13 -8.89 -32.81 2.84
C LEU A 13 -10.24 -32.79 3.56
N SER A 14 -11.00 -33.87 3.38
CA SER A 14 -12.21 -34.11 4.16
C SER A 14 -11.87 -34.44 5.62
N ALA A 15 -12.86 -34.38 6.51
CA ALA A 15 -12.69 -34.80 7.90
C ALA A 15 -12.23 -36.26 8.03
N GLY A 16 -12.68 -37.15 7.14
CA GLY A 16 -12.27 -38.56 7.12
C GLY A 16 -10.82 -38.77 6.68
N GLU A 17 -10.25 -37.82 5.95
CA GLU A 17 -8.84 -37.81 5.53
C GLU A 17 -7.94 -37.09 6.55
N GLY A 18 -8.48 -36.72 7.72
CA GLY A 18 -7.76 -35.96 8.75
C GLY A 18 -7.73 -34.44 8.51
N GLY A 19 -8.54 -33.93 7.58
CA GLY A 19 -8.65 -32.52 7.25
C GLY A 19 -9.46 -31.69 8.25
N ARG A 20 -10.02 -30.58 7.76
CA ARG A 20 -10.86 -29.67 8.56
C ARG A 20 -12.27 -30.24 8.74
N HIS A 21 -12.93 -29.85 9.83
CA HIS A 21 -14.37 -30.09 10.03
C HIS A 21 -15.24 -28.92 9.57
N SER A 22 -14.65 -27.72 9.48
CA SER A 22 -15.31 -26.49 9.05
C SER A 22 -14.75 -25.99 7.72
N PRO A 23 -15.58 -25.30 6.93
CA PRO A 23 -15.13 -24.68 5.69
C PRO A 23 -14.06 -23.59 5.92
N ILE A 24 -13.46 -23.13 4.84
CA ILE A 24 -12.62 -21.93 4.78
C ILE A 24 -13.28 -20.88 3.88
N ARG A 25 -12.92 -19.61 4.09
CA ARG A 25 -13.35 -18.48 3.25
C ARG A 25 -12.17 -17.88 2.50
N SER A 26 -12.45 -17.03 1.53
CA SER A 26 -11.41 -16.23 0.88
C SER A 26 -10.60 -15.44 1.91
N ASN A 27 -9.33 -15.19 1.60
CA ASN A 27 -8.34 -14.62 2.52
C ASN A 27 -7.88 -15.58 3.63
N TYR A 28 -7.99 -16.89 3.43
CA TYR A 28 -7.51 -17.92 4.35
C TYR A 28 -5.97 -17.94 4.44
N ARG A 29 -5.41 -18.04 5.66
CA ARG A 29 -3.98 -17.88 5.98
C ARG A 29 -3.34 -19.13 6.60
N PRO A 30 -3.14 -20.21 5.84
CA PRO A 30 -2.42 -21.37 6.33
C PRO A 30 -0.91 -21.20 6.21
N THR A 31 -0.18 -22.20 6.70
CA THR A 31 1.22 -22.41 6.35
C THR A 31 1.34 -23.41 5.19
N PHE A 32 2.47 -23.35 4.49
CA PHE A 32 2.78 -24.19 3.34
C PHE A 32 4.14 -24.87 3.52
N ASP A 33 4.19 -26.15 3.20
CA ASP A 33 5.44 -26.89 3.10
C ASP A 33 5.91 -26.90 1.64
N ILE A 34 6.88 -26.05 1.32
CA ILE A 34 7.48 -26.00 -0.03
C ILE A 34 8.82 -26.75 -0.09
N ALA A 35 9.07 -27.64 0.87
CA ALA A 35 10.29 -28.44 0.98
C ALA A 35 11.59 -27.61 1.02
N ASN A 36 11.53 -26.39 1.58
CA ASN A 36 12.70 -25.55 1.80
C ASN A 36 13.19 -25.65 3.26
N THR A 37 14.40 -25.15 3.50
CA THR A 37 15.03 -25.18 4.83
C THR A 37 15.61 -23.82 5.19
N LEU A 38 15.65 -23.53 6.50
CA LEU A 38 16.34 -22.37 7.06
C LEU A 38 17.27 -22.84 8.17
N GLY A 39 18.57 -22.57 8.02
CA GLY A 39 19.58 -23.09 8.96
C GLY A 39 19.64 -24.62 9.02
N GLY A 40 19.26 -25.31 7.92
CA GLY A 40 19.25 -26.77 7.83
C GLY A 40 18.01 -27.45 8.43
N GLN A 41 17.06 -26.70 8.98
CA GLN A 41 15.78 -27.23 9.48
C GLN A 41 14.65 -26.99 8.46
N PRO A 42 13.69 -27.92 8.30
CA PRO A 42 12.50 -27.70 7.47
C PRO A 42 11.76 -26.44 7.88
N MET A 43 11.32 -25.64 6.90
CA MET A 43 10.63 -24.38 7.13
C MET A 43 9.21 -24.44 6.57
N LEU A 44 8.24 -24.05 7.40
CA LEU A 44 6.90 -23.75 6.94
C LEU A 44 6.84 -22.27 6.52
N ASN A 45 6.08 -22.01 5.45
CA ASN A 45 6.02 -20.70 4.84
C ASN A 45 4.60 -20.17 4.93
N ASP A 46 4.44 -18.96 5.46
CA ASP A 46 3.13 -18.32 5.50
C ASP A 46 2.72 -17.84 4.10
N GLY A 47 1.42 -17.88 3.84
CA GLY A 47 0.83 -17.32 2.64
C GLY A 47 -0.67 -17.19 2.81
N ARG A 48 -1.32 -16.57 1.83
CA ARG A 48 -2.77 -16.43 1.81
C ARG A 48 -3.38 -17.00 0.54
N LEU A 49 -4.58 -17.53 0.68
CA LEU A 49 -5.39 -18.07 -0.41
C LEU A 49 -6.60 -17.18 -0.65
N MET A 50 -6.66 -16.61 -1.85
CA MET A 50 -7.82 -15.88 -2.37
C MET A 50 -8.64 -16.87 -3.21
N LEU A 51 -9.79 -17.28 -2.68
CA LEU A 51 -10.62 -18.30 -3.31
C LEU A 51 -11.45 -17.68 -4.45
N ALA A 52 -11.68 -18.46 -5.52
CA ALA A 52 -12.63 -18.09 -6.57
C ALA A 52 -14.10 -18.33 -6.16
N VAL A 53 -14.33 -18.85 -4.96
CA VAL A 53 -15.64 -19.11 -4.35
C VAL A 53 -15.70 -18.41 -3.00
N GLU A 54 -16.90 -18.10 -2.51
CA GLU A 54 -17.07 -17.45 -1.21
C GLU A 54 -16.56 -18.32 -0.05
N GLU A 55 -16.85 -19.63 -0.13
CA GLU A 55 -16.54 -20.60 0.90
C GLU A 55 -16.19 -21.96 0.26
N LEU A 56 -15.20 -22.66 0.82
CA LEU A 56 -14.77 -23.99 0.39
C LEU A 56 -14.93 -25.00 1.51
N ALA A 57 -15.79 -26.01 1.29
CA ALA A 57 -16.05 -27.08 2.24
C ALA A 57 -14.91 -28.13 2.31
N PRO A 58 -14.74 -28.85 3.44
CA PRO A 58 -13.80 -29.97 3.52
C PRO A 58 -14.08 -31.03 2.44
N GLY A 59 -13.02 -31.53 1.79
CA GLY A 59 -13.10 -32.50 0.69
C GLY A 59 -13.35 -31.88 -0.69
N ALA A 60 -13.74 -30.61 -0.77
CA ALA A 60 -14.01 -29.91 -2.02
C ALA A 60 -12.74 -29.33 -2.65
N GLU A 61 -12.87 -28.89 -3.90
CA GLU A 61 -11.82 -28.26 -4.69
C GLU A 61 -12.31 -26.95 -5.32
N CYS A 62 -11.43 -25.94 -5.43
CA CYS A 62 -11.69 -24.74 -6.21
C CYS A 62 -10.38 -24.18 -6.81
N LEU A 63 -10.52 -23.21 -7.72
CA LEU A 63 -9.39 -22.35 -8.10
C LEU A 63 -9.16 -21.29 -7.02
N ALA A 64 -7.90 -20.96 -6.79
CA ALA A 64 -7.50 -19.90 -5.87
C ALA A 64 -6.21 -19.22 -6.36
N THR A 65 -5.95 -18.02 -5.84
CA THR A 65 -4.64 -17.38 -5.92
C THR A 65 -3.91 -17.58 -4.60
N LEU A 66 -2.72 -18.16 -4.65
CA LEU A 66 -1.79 -18.28 -3.53
C LEU A 66 -0.80 -17.11 -3.62
N GLU A 67 -0.78 -16.30 -2.57
CA GLU A 67 0.16 -15.19 -2.41
C GLU A 67 1.08 -15.46 -1.21
N PRO A 68 2.38 -15.75 -1.43
CA PRO A 68 3.31 -15.99 -0.35
C PRO A 68 3.55 -14.73 0.50
N LEU A 69 3.73 -14.89 1.81
CA LEU A 69 4.16 -13.79 2.67
C LEU A 69 5.61 -13.37 2.41
N ARG A 70 6.46 -14.34 2.04
CA ARG A 70 7.87 -14.14 1.67
C ARG A 70 8.17 -14.79 0.32
N PRO A 71 7.85 -14.12 -0.81
CA PRO A 71 7.96 -14.71 -2.14
C PRO A 71 9.39 -15.12 -2.53
N GLU A 72 10.42 -14.54 -1.91
CA GLU A 72 11.83 -14.92 -2.10
C GLU A 72 12.12 -16.40 -1.76
N TYR A 73 11.30 -17.02 -0.91
CA TYR A 73 11.43 -18.45 -0.59
C TYR A 73 10.77 -19.37 -1.61
N TRP A 74 9.96 -18.82 -2.51
CA TRP A 74 9.09 -19.57 -3.44
C TRP A 74 9.66 -19.67 -4.86
N ASP A 75 10.90 -19.24 -5.08
CA ASP A 75 11.56 -19.28 -6.38
C ASP A 75 11.74 -20.69 -6.96
N GLY A 76 11.84 -21.69 -6.06
CA GLY A 76 11.95 -23.10 -6.41
C GLY A 76 10.63 -23.76 -6.82
N VAL A 77 9.48 -23.17 -6.49
CA VAL A 77 8.16 -23.76 -6.75
C VAL A 77 7.83 -23.66 -8.25
N ARG A 78 7.41 -24.78 -8.84
CA ARG A 78 7.13 -24.93 -10.27
C ARG A 78 5.65 -25.20 -10.53
N VAL A 79 5.21 -24.91 -11.75
CA VAL A 79 3.89 -25.34 -12.23
C VAL A 79 3.81 -26.88 -12.15
N GLY A 80 2.71 -27.39 -11.63
CA GLY A 80 2.46 -28.81 -11.35
C GLY A 80 2.85 -29.25 -9.93
N THR A 81 3.59 -28.44 -9.17
CA THR A 81 3.92 -28.77 -7.77
C THR A 81 2.66 -28.74 -6.92
N ALA A 82 2.36 -29.85 -6.23
CA ALA A 82 1.35 -29.91 -5.18
C ALA A 82 1.99 -29.54 -3.85
N VAL A 83 1.68 -28.34 -3.35
CA VAL A 83 2.21 -27.81 -2.09
C VAL A 83 1.26 -28.21 -0.95
N PRO A 84 1.70 -28.98 0.05
CA PRO A 84 0.92 -29.24 1.26
C PRO A 84 0.56 -27.95 1.99
N ILE A 85 -0.69 -27.89 2.43
CA ILE A 85 -1.24 -26.81 3.23
C ILE A 85 -1.40 -27.31 4.67
N THR A 86 -0.85 -26.58 5.62
CA THR A 86 -0.77 -27.01 7.02
C THR A 86 -1.43 -26.03 7.98
N GLU A 87 -1.97 -26.58 9.07
CA GLU A 87 -2.37 -25.86 10.27
C GLU A 87 -1.63 -26.46 11.46
N GLY A 88 -0.65 -25.74 11.99
CA GLY A 88 0.33 -26.34 12.88
C GLY A 88 1.04 -27.51 12.18
N THR A 89 0.96 -28.70 12.75
CA THR A 89 1.60 -29.91 12.20
C THR A 89 0.70 -30.72 11.26
N ARG A 90 -0.58 -30.35 11.11
CA ARG A 90 -1.57 -31.13 10.37
C ARG A 90 -1.70 -30.64 8.94
N ILE A 91 -1.58 -31.54 7.97
CA ILE A 91 -1.93 -31.26 6.57
C ILE A 91 -3.46 -31.20 6.45
N VAL A 92 -3.96 -30.09 5.92
CA VAL A 92 -5.41 -29.84 5.75
C VAL A 92 -5.84 -29.79 4.28
N GLY A 93 -4.89 -29.79 3.35
CA GLY A 93 -5.15 -29.71 1.93
C GLY A 93 -3.88 -29.63 1.09
N TYR A 94 -4.07 -29.46 -0.21
CA TYR A 94 -2.99 -29.27 -1.17
C TYR A 94 -3.35 -28.15 -2.14
N ALA A 95 -2.37 -27.29 -2.43
CA ALA A 95 -2.43 -26.29 -3.48
C ALA A 95 -1.56 -26.75 -4.66
N THR A 96 -2.19 -27.20 -5.73
CA THR A 96 -1.46 -27.57 -6.96
C THR A 96 -1.25 -26.34 -7.82
N VAL A 97 0.00 -25.94 -8.03
CA VAL A 97 0.35 -24.76 -8.82
C VAL A 97 -0.02 -24.98 -10.29
N THR A 98 -0.88 -24.12 -10.83
CA THR A 98 -1.31 -24.18 -12.24
C THR A 98 -0.60 -23.13 -13.09
N GLU A 99 -0.29 -21.96 -12.51
CA GLU A 99 0.37 -20.86 -13.21
C GLU A 99 1.12 -19.97 -12.21
N ARG A 100 2.21 -19.32 -12.66
CA ARG A 100 2.81 -18.18 -11.95
C ARG A 100 2.14 -16.90 -12.43
N VAL A 101 1.54 -16.16 -11.50
CA VAL A 101 0.80 -14.92 -11.77
C VAL A 101 1.36 -13.77 -10.94
N TRP A 102 0.86 -12.56 -11.19
CA TRP A 102 1.12 -11.40 -10.35
C TRP A 102 0.02 -11.25 -9.30
N PRO A 103 0.31 -10.75 -8.09
CA PRO A 103 -0.70 -10.52 -7.06
C PRO A 103 -1.87 -9.71 -7.62
N ALA A 104 -3.10 -10.02 -7.25
CA ALA A 104 -4.28 -9.33 -7.79
C ALA A 104 -4.25 -7.81 -7.53
N ALA A 105 -3.62 -7.41 -6.42
CA ALA A 105 -3.40 -6.02 -6.07
C ALA A 105 -2.32 -5.31 -6.91
N PHE A 106 -1.52 -6.02 -7.70
CA PHE A 106 -0.55 -5.43 -8.63
C PHE A 106 -1.20 -5.12 -9.97
N THR A 107 -1.78 -3.92 -10.06
CA THR A 107 -2.45 -3.39 -11.27
C THR A 107 -1.65 -2.22 -11.86
N PRO A 108 -1.95 -1.78 -13.10
CA PRO A 108 -1.40 -0.54 -13.63
C PRO A 108 -1.67 0.70 -12.74
N ALA A 109 -2.82 0.73 -12.05
CA ALA A 109 -3.14 1.77 -11.07
C ALA A 109 -2.18 1.72 -9.87
N THR A 110 -1.95 0.52 -9.32
CA THR A 110 -0.99 0.31 -8.23
C THR A 110 0.43 0.74 -8.63
N ALA A 111 0.87 0.39 -9.85
CA ALA A 111 2.18 0.80 -10.36
C ALA A 111 2.29 2.34 -10.50
N THR A 112 1.20 2.99 -10.93
CA THR A 112 1.12 4.45 -11.03
C THR A 112 1.21 5.11 -9.66
N PHE A 113 0.47 4.60 -8.68
CA PHE A 113 0.52 5.07 -7.29
C PHE A 113 1.92 4.94 -6.71
N VAL A 114 2.56 3.77 -6.86
CA VAL A 114 3.91 3.51 -6.34
C VAL A 114 4.93 4.50 -6.88
N ARG A 115 4.86 4.84 -8.17
CA ARG A 115 5.72 5.88 -8.75
C ARG A 115 5.49 7.23 -8.08
N ALA A 116 4.23 7.67 -7.95
CA ALA A 116 3.90 8.93 -7.30
C ALA A 116 4.31 8.96 -5.81
N ALA A 117 4.17 7.83 -5.13
CA ALA A 117 4.62 7.65 -3.76
C ALA A 117 6.14 7.84 -3.62
N TYR A 118 6.94 7.22 -4.51
CA TYR A 118 8.39 7.44 -4.53
C TYR A 118 8.76 8.88 -4.88
N ASP A 119 8.04 9.52 -5.81
CA ASP A 119 8.26 10.93 -6.17
C ASP A 119 8.03 11.86 -4.97
N LEU A 120 6.96 11.65 -4.19
CA LEU A 120 6.72 12.37 -2.93
C LEU A 120 7.87 12.16 -1.92
N CYS A 121 8.28 10.92 -1.70
CA CYS A 121 9.33 10.59 -0.73
C CYS A 121 10.67 11.21 -1.12
N GLN A 122 10.96 11.20 -2.42
CA GLN A 122 12.15 11.84 -2.97
C GLN A 122 12.08 13.36 -2.81
N PHE A 123 10.91 13.97 -3.04
CA PHE A 123 10.71 15.40 -2.80
C PHE A 123 11.00 15.76 -1.34
N VAL A 124 10.38 15.07 -0.37
CA VAL A 124 10.56 15.38 1.06
C VAL A 124 12.02 15.27 1.49
N THR A 125 12.72 14.23 1.03
CA THR A 125 14.14 14.01 1.35
C THR A 125 15.05 15.10 0.76
N LYS A 126 14.72 15.62 -0.43
CA LYS A 126 15.55 16.59 -1.16
C LYS A 126 15.12 18.05 -0.97
N ALA A 127 14.02 18.31 -0.25
CA ALA A 127 13.42 19.63 -0.15
C ALA A 127 14.38 20.69 0.41
N GLY A 128 15.27 20.34 1.33
CA GLY A 128 16.26 21.25 1.90
C GLY A 128 17.21 21.90 0.90
N ALA A 129 17.40 21.29 -0.28
CA ALA A 129 18.24 21.83 -1.34
C ALA A 129 17.49 22.77 -2.31
N LEU A 130 16.17 22.93 -2.15
CA LEU A 130 15.33 23.68 -3.07
C LEU A 130 14.98 25.05 -2.49
N ALA A 131 14.98 26.09 -3.34
CA ALA A 131 14.42 27.39 -2.98
C ALA A 131 12.92 27.29 -2.68
N LEU A 132 12.38 28.18 -1.83
CA LEU A 132 10.98 28.13 -1.39
C LEU A 132 9.98 28.05 -2.54
N ARG A 133 10.15 28.87 -3.58
CA ARG A 133 9.30 28.86 -4.77
C ARG A 133 9.29 27.49 -5.46
N GLU A 134 10.45 26.86 -5.60
CA GLU A 134 10.53 25.53 -6.17
C GLU A 134 9.90 24.48 -5.24
N ARG A 135 10.08 24.58 -3.92
CA ARG A 135 9.41 23.68 -2.96
C ARG A 135 7.89 23.72 -3.12
N LEU A 136 7.30 24.91 -3.20
CA LEU A 136 5.84 25.08 -3.38
C LEU A 136 5.36 24.44 -4.69
N HIS A 137 6.05 24.71 -5.81
CA HIS A 137 5.69 24.14 -7.10
C HIS A 137 5.86 22.61 -7.13
N ARG A 138 6.93 22.08 -6.54
CA ARG A 138 7.22 20.65 -6.48
C ARG A 138 6.25 19.92 -5.57
N ALA A 139 5.94 20.45 -4.39
CA ALA A 139 4.93 19.88 -3.49
C ALA A 139 3.59 19.70 -4.20
N ARG A 140 3.11 20.74 -4.91
CA ARG A 140 1.88 20.65 -5.70
C ARG A 140 1.97 19.61 -6.83
N ALA A 141 3.12 19.53 -7.49
CA ALA A 141 3.36 18.62 -8.61
C ALA A 141 3.48 17.15 -8.18
N VAL A 142 3.83 16.85 -6.92
CA VAL A 142 3.87 15.46 -6.41
C VAL A 142 2.58 15.06 -5.70
N LEU A 143 1.92 15.97 -4.99
CA LEU A 143 0.68 15.67 -4.27
C LEU A 143 -0.51 15.39 -5.20
N LEU A 144 -0.68 16.18 -6.27
CA LEU A 144 -1.84 16.00 -7.15
C LEU A 144 -1.83 14.64 -7.89
N PRO A 145 -0.72 14.20 -8.52
CA PRO A 145 -0.67 12.87 -9.12
C PRO A 145 -0.80 11.74 -8.10
N LEU A 146 -0.28 11.91 -6.88
CA LEU A 146 -0.43 10.94 -5.80
C LEU A 146 -1.90 10.77 -5.42
N TYR A 147 -2.61 11.87 -5.16
CA TYR A 147 -4.03 11.87 -4.82
C TYR A 147 -4.85 11.21 -5.94
N ALA A 148 -4.63 11.62 -7.19
CA ALA A 148 -5.32 11.05 -8.35
C ALA A 148 -5.02 9.55 -8.53
N ALA A 149 -3.80 9.09 -8.23
CA ALA A 149 -3.48 7.67 -8.31
C ALA A 149 -4.14 6.86 -7.17
N ALA A 150 -4.39 7.47 -6.02
CA ALA A 150 -5.00 6.81 -4.87
C ALA A 150 -6.47 6.45 -5.11
N THR A 151 -7.21 7.31 -5.83
CA THR A 151 -8.62 7.06 -6.17
C THR A 151 -8.79 5.81 -7.03
N GLU A 152 -7.76 5.44 -7.78
CA GLU A 152 -7.74 4.28 -8.68
C GLU A 152 -7.16 3.01 -8.05
N LEU A 153 -6.66 3.07 -6.80
CA LEU A 153 -6.10 1.88 -6.15
C LEU A 153 -7.17 0.78 -6.07
N PRO A 154 -6.85 -0.49 -6.40
CA PRO A 154 -7.82 -1.56 -6.30
C PRO A 154 -8.20 -1.80 -4.83
N ARG A 155 -9.40 -2.34 -4.58
CA ARG A 155 -9.73 -2.87 -3.26
C ARG A 155 -8.77 -4.01 -2.93
N SER A 156 -8.27 -3.99 -1.71
CA SER A 156 -7.38 -5.01 -1.17
C SER A 156 -7.79 -5.26 0.28
N GLU A 157 -7.48 -6.42 0.81
CA GLU A 157 -7.57 -6.71 2.23
C GLU A 157 -6.16 -6.90 2.79
N THR A 158 -5.91 -6.38 3.99
CA THR A 158 -4.68 -6.66 4.73
C THR A 158 -4.55 -8.16 4.96
N GLY A 159 -3.30 -8.60 4.95
CA GLY A 159 -2.96 -9.94 5.31
C GLY A 159 -1.93 -10.19 6.37
N THR A 160 -1.55 -9.13 7.07
CA THR A 160 -0.59 -9.22 8.15
C THR A 160 -1.11 -8.45 9.35
N GLU A 161 -0.76 -8.92 10.54
CA GLU A 161 -0.81 -8.12 11.76
C GLU A 161 0.45 -7.23 11.90
N SER A 162 1.28 -7.20 10.86
CA SER A 162 2.50 -6.43 10.86
C SER A 162 2.14 -4.95 10.81
N VAL A 163 2.80 -4.15 11.63
CA VAL A 163 2.64 -2.70 11.65
C VAL A 163 3.91 -2.09 11.06
N ALA A 164 3.75 -1.13 10.15
CA ALA A 164 4.90 -0.39 9.62
C ALA A 164 5.58 0.40 10.76
N PRO A 165 6.91 0.52 10.76
CA PRO A 165 7.59 1.35 11.76
C PRO A 165 7.23 2.82 11.55
N SER A 166 7.50 3.65 12.56
CA SER A 166 7.44 5.11 12.37
C SER A 166 8.54 5.56 11.41
N PHE A 167 8.21 6.45 10.48
CA PHE A 167 9.16 7.06 9.56
C PHE A 167 9.52 8.47 10.03
N PRO A 168 10.77 8.71 10.48
CA PRO A 168 11.17 10.02 10.94
C PRO A 168 11.19 11.03 9.78
N VAL A 169 10.95 12.29 10.13
CA VAL A 169 11.11 13.41 9.21
C VAL A 169 12.60 13.53 8.85
N PRO A 170 12.96 13.68 7.57
CA PRO A 170 14.35 13.97 7.22
C PRO A 170 14.82 15.27 7.89
N GLU A 171 16.02 15.26 8.49
CA GLU A 171 16.62 16.45 9.13
C GLU A 171 16.76 17.64 8.15
N THR A 172 16.79 17.33 6.85
CA THR A 172 16.88 18.30 5.76
C THR A 172 15.55 18.95 5.40
N TRP A 173 14.43 18.62 6.06
CA TRP A 173 13.11 19.16 5.74
C TRP A 173 12.97 20.63 6.20
N PRO A 174 12.81 21.60 5.28
CA PRO A 174 12.86 23.02 5.62
C PRO A 174 11.48 23.68 5.81
N GLY A 175 10.37 22.94 5.61
CA GLY A 175 9.01 23.49 5.56
C GLY A 175 8.80 24.54 4.45
N PHE A 176 7.75 25.35 4.59
CA PHE A 176 7.33 26.35 3.60
C PHE A 176 7.41 27.81 4.05
N ALA A 177 8.13 28.09 5.15
CA ALA A 177 8.47 29.45 5.60
C ALA A 177 7.25 30.39 5.70
N GLU A 178 7.23 31.55 5.03
CA GLU A 178 6.11 32.50 5.07
C GLU A 178 4.80 31.98 4.45
N HIS A 179 4.81 30.79 3.85
CA HIS A 179 3.65 30.13 3.29
C HIS A 179 3.23 28.88 4.09
N ASP A 180 3.82 28.65 5.25
CA ASP A 180 3.63 27.42 6.00
C ASP A 180 2.25 27.36 6.66
N ASP A 181 1.76 28.43 7.28
CA ASP A 181 0.43 28.45 7.90
C ASP A 181 -0.69 28.87 6.94
N TYR A 182 -1.87 28.27 7.10
CA TYR A 182 -3.08 28.66 6.38
C TYR A 182 -4.34 28.38 7.20
N TRP A 183 -5.47 28.91 6.74
CA TRP A 183 -6.77 28.72 7.38
C TRP A 183 -7.64 27.73 6.61
N GLU A 184 -8.23 26.79 7.32
CA GLU A 184 -9.10 25.76 6.76
C GLU A 184 -10.37 25.55 7.55
N VAL A 185 -11.35 24.95 6.89
CA VAL A 185 -12.58 24.48 7.53
C VAL A 185 -12.48 22.97 7.51
N PHE A 186 -12.16 22.39 8.68
CA PHE A 186 -11.84 20.97 8.84
C PHE A 186 -12.91 20.05 8.24
N ASN A 187 -14.17 20.21 8.66
CA ASN A 187 -15.31 19.55 8.02
C ASN A 187 -16.16 20.59 7.28
N PRO A 188 -16.18 20.60 5.93
CA PRO A 188 -16.92 21.59 5.17
C PRO A 188 -18.45 21.49 5.30
N TYR A 189 -18.96 20.39 5.87
CA TYR A 189 -20.38 20.20 6.17
C TYR A 189 -20.76 20.60 7.59
N GLU A 190 -19.77 20.92 8.43
CA GLU A 190 -19.99 21.51 9.74
C GLU A 190 -19.74 23.02 9.64
N HIS A 191 -20.73 23.82 10.03
CA HIS A 191 -20.62 25.29 10.01
C HIS A 191 -19.79 25.79 11.21
N ALA A 192 -18.59 25.24 11.37
CA ALA A 192 -17.63 25.59 12.40
C ALA A 192 -16.76 26.79 11.99
N LYS A 193 -16.05 27.36 12.96
CA LYS A 193 -15.05 28.40 12.67
C LYS A 193 -13.84 27.78 11.97
N PRO A 194 -13.17 28.51 11.06
CA PRO A 194 -11.91 28.05 10.50
C PRO A 194 -10.85 27.78 11.57
N VAL A 195 -10.02 26.78 11.33
CA VAL A 195 -8.86 26.40 12.14
C VAL A 195 -7.56 26.72 11.38
N ALA A 196 -6.45 26.81 12.10
CA ALA A 196 -5.13 26.98 11.52
C ALA A 196 -4.55 25.60 11.18
N GLY A 197 -3.97 25.47 9.99
CA GLY A 197 -3.23 24.30 9.51
C GLY A 197 -1.83 24.71 9.03
N TRP A 198 -0.95 23.72 8.86
CA TRP A 198 0.45 23.92 8.45
C TRP A 198 0.81 23.03 7.26
N LEU A 199 1.20 23.64 6.15
CA LEU A 199 1.64 22.94 4.94
C LEU A 199 2.78 21.97 5.22
N SER A 200 3.71 22.33 6.11
CA SER A 200 4.78 21.43 6.52
C SER A 200 4.24 20.14 7.13
N ASP A 201 3.24 20.26 8.00
CA ASP A 201 2.68 19.14 8.74
C ASP A 201 1.85 18.27 7.80
N ASP A 202 0.97 18.87 6.99
CA ASP A 202 0.18 18.13 6.01
C ASP A 202 1.05 17.31 5.05
N VAL A 203 2.12 17.92 4.50
CA VAL A 203 3.01 17.22 3.58
C VAL A 203 3.77 16.10 4.30
N LEU A 204 4.16 16.30 5.56
CA LEU A 204 4.84 15.28 6.34
C LEU A 204 3.92 14.14 6.77
N ASP A 205 2.65 14.42 7.07
CA ASP A 205 1.65 13.40 7.41
C ASP A 205 1.33 12.54 6.19
N VAL A 206 1.16 13.15 5.01
CA VAL A 206 1.05 12.41 3.75
C VAL A 206 2.30 11.56 3.49
N TYR A 207 3.49 12.12 3.71
CA TYR A 207 4.74 11.39 3.54
C TYR A 207 4.84 10.17 4.46
N ARG A 208 4.50 10.30 5.74
CA ARG A 208 4.58 9.21 6.72
C ARG A 208 3.65 8.06 6.34
N ASP A 209 2.39 8.35 6.03
CA ASP A 209 1.39 7.34 5.67
C ASP A 209 1.74 6.63 4.36
N VAL A 210 2.21 7.38 3.37
CA VAL A 210 2.66 6.81 2.10
C VAL A 210 3.91 5.96 2.29
N ARG A 211 4.85 6.36 3.16
CA ARG A 211 6.03 5.55 3.51
C ARG A 211 5.66 4.26 4.22
N SER A 212 4.61 4.26 5.06
CA SER A 212 4.09 3.05 5.70
C SER A 212 3.67 2.00 4.69
N GLY A 213 2.87 2.35 3.68
CA GLY A 213 2.55 1.40 2.61
C GLY A 213 3.75 1.03 1.73
N LEU A 214 4.69 1.95 1.49
CA LEU A 214 5.93 1.63 0.74
C LEU A 214 6.80 0.61 1.48
N TRP A 215 6.77 0.57 2.80
CA TRP A 215 7.48 -0.44 3.58
C TRP A 215 6.92 -1.86 3.37
N PHE A 216 5.59 -2.00 3.32
CA PHE A 216 4.97 -3.26 2.92
C PHE A 216 5.30 -3.63 1.47
N TRP A 217 5.27 -2.63 0.57
CA TRP A 217 5.61 -2.82 -0.84
C TRP A 217 7.06 -3.29 -1.05
N GLU A 218 8.01 -2.71 -0.31
CA GLU A 218 9.43 -3.06 -0.31
C GLU A 218 9.66 -4.49 0.23
N LYS A 219 8.79 -4.95 1.13
CA LYS A 219 8.74 -6.34 1.63
C LYS A 219 7.92 -7.29 0.77
N ASN A 220 7.47 -6.84 -0.39
CA ASN A 220 6.65 -7.62 -1.31
C ASN A 220 5.25 -8.01 -0.78
N ALA A 221 4.79 -7.38 0.30
CA ALA A 221 3.44 -7.51 0.84
C ALA A 221 2.49 -6.57 0.09
N ILE A 222 2.22 -6.87 -1.19
CA ILE A 222 1.57 -5.94 -2.13
C ILE A 222 0.17 -5.56 -1.69
N ALA A 223 -0.58 -6.54 -1.21
CA ALA A 223 -1.94 -6.32 -0.78
C ALA A 223 -2.05 -5.54 0.52
N ASP A 224 -1.13 -5.78 1.46
CA ASP A 224 -0.98 -4.97 2.67
C ASP A 224 -0.61 -3.53 2.31
N ALA A 225 0.32 -3.33 1.36
CA ALA A 225 0.67 -1.99 0.88
C ALA A 225 -0.53 -1.24 0.30
N VAL A 226 -1.29 -1.89 -0.60
CA VAL A 226 -2.48 -1.29 -1.20
C VAL A 226 -3.57 -1.04 -0.17
N TRP A 227 -3.78 -1.97 0.76
CA TRP A 227 -4.73 -1.79 1.85
C TRP A 227 -4.34 -0.60 2.73
N GLU A 228 -3.07 -0.53 3.16
CA GLU A 228 -2.52 0.53 4.02
C GLU A 228 -2.70 1.91 3.37
N TRP A 229 -2.32 2.06 2.10
CA TRP A 229 -2.47 3.31 1.38
C TRP A 229 -3.94 3.73 1.23
N ARG A 230 -4.84 2.79 0.90
CA ARG A 230 -6.28 3.10 0.77
C ARG A 230 -6.91 3.46 2.10
N PHE A 231 -6.64 2.67 3.13
CA PHE A 231 -7.20 2.89 4.47
C PHE A 231 -6.78 4.26 5.01
N SER A 232 -5.48 4.56 4.97
CA SER A 232 -4.95 5.86 5.42
C SER A 232 -5.37 7.02 4.51
N PHE A 233 -5.62 6.77 3.21
CA PHE A 233 -6.15 7.79 2.29
C PHE A 233 -7.55 8.24 2.70
N GLU A 234 -8.42 7.27 2.99
CA GLU A 234 -9.83 7.53 3.34
C GLU A 234 -10.00 8.05 4.77
N SER A 235 -9.03 7.82 5.66
CA SER A 235 -9.14 8.15 7.09
C SER A 235 -8.20 9.25 7.57
N HIS A 236 -7.18 9.65 6.78
CA HIS A 236 -6.16 10.59 7.22
C HIS A 236 -5.48 11.36 6.08
N TRP A 237 -4.47 10.80 5.40
CA TRP A 237 -3.63 11.58 4.49
C TRP A 237 -4.37 12.16 3.28
N GLY A 238 -5.52 11.61 2.89
CA GLY A 238 -6.34 12.17 1.82
C GLY A 238 -6.80 13.60 2.14
N ASP A 239 -7.24 13.87 3.37
CA ASP A 239 -7.68 15.19 3.80
C ASP A 239 -6.49 16.17 3.81
N HIS A 240 -5.38 15.79 4.45
CA HIS A 240 -4.14 16.58 4.44
C HIS A 240 -3.66 16.90 3.01
N ALA A 241 -3.72 15.94 2.09
CA ALA A 241 -3.30 16.15 0.71
C ALA A 241 -4.19 17.18 -0.01
N ILE A 242 -5.52 17.14 0.17
CA ILE A 242 -6.42 18.07 -0.53
C ILE A 242 -6.35 19.48 0.06
N ASP A 243 -6.22 19.61 1.38
CA ASP A 243 -6.07 20.89 2.05
C ASP A 243 -4.73 21.55 1.71
N ALA A 244 -3.64 20.78 1.73
CA ALA A 244 -2.35 21.23 1.24
C ALA A 244 -2.39 21.65 -0.23
N LEU A 245 -3.05 20.88 -1.12
CA LEU A 245 -3.19 21.24 -2.53
C LEU A 245 -3.92 22.58 -2.72
N ARG A 246 -4.95 22.86 -1.93
CA ARG A 246 -5.68 24.13 -1.95
C ARG A 246 -4.79 25.29 -1.53
N ALA A 247 -4.05 25.14 -0.42
CA ALA A 247 -3.12 26.15 0.07
C ALA A 247 -1.95 26.38 -0.90
N LEU A 248 -1.31 25.32 -1.39
CA LEU A 248 -0.24 25.35 -2.40
C LEU A 248 -0.69 26.00 -3.71
N HIS A 249 -1.92 25.76 -4.16
CA HIS A 249 -2.45 26.41 -5.35
C HIS A 249 -2.44 27.94 -5.22
N ARG A 250 -2.81 28.47 -4.04
CA ARG A 250 -2.79 29.91 -3.74
C ARG A 250 -1.37 30.43 -3.55
N ALA A 251 -0.51 29.71 -2.82
CA ALA A 251 0.88 30.09 -2.59
C ALA A 251 1.67 30.19 -3.91
N CYS A 252 1.54 29.21 -4.80
CA CYS A 252 2.16 29.24 -6.13
C CYS A 252 1.71 30.44 -6.99
N GLY A 253 0.47 30.90 -6.82
CA GLY A 253 -0.06 32.07 -7.53
C GLY A 253 0.40 33.40 -6.94
N ARG A 254 0.79 33.42 -5.65
CA ARG A 254 1.29 34.61 -4.94
C ARG A 254 2.80 34.82 -5.09
N ALA A 255 3.55 33.78 -5.43
CA ALA A 255 5.00 33.83 -5.66
C ALA A 255 5.43 34.54 -6.99
N VAL A 256 4.62 35.48 -7.50
CA VAL A 256 4.95 36.36 -8.65
C VAL A 256 4.93 37.80 -8.13
N PRO A 257 6.08 38.50 -8.10
CA PRO A 257 6.51 39.23 -9.29
C PRO A 257 8.02 39.25 -9.56
N GLU A 258 8.42 38.89 -10.77
CA GLU A 258 9.56 39.53 -11.45
C GLU A 258 8.98 40.26 -12.66
N ASN A 259 8.87 41.59 -12.54
CA ASN A 259 8.54 42.55 -13.59
C ASN A 259 7.25 42.28 -14.42
N SER A 260 6.14 42.84 -13.96
CA SER A 260 5.16 43.42 -14.90
C SER A 260 4.43 44.58 -14.24
N GLY A 261 4.74 45.79 -14.71
CA GLY A 261 3.89 46.94 -14.44
C GLY A 261 2.53 46.69 -15.08
N SER A 262 1.49 46.52 -14.26
CA SER A 262 0.12 46.82 -14.65
C SER A 262 -0.75 47.02 -13.40
N ALA A 263 -1.64 48.01 -13.52
CA ALA A 263 -2.38 48.69 -12.47
C ALA A 263 -3.34 47.80 -11.67
N PRO A 264 -3.76 48.22 -10.45
CA PRO A 264 -4.71 47.47 -9.65
C PRO A 264 -6.10 47.49 -10.31
N PHE A 265 -6.70 46.31 -10.42
CA PHE A 265 -8.13 46.21 -10.72
C PHE A 265 -8.92 46.72 -9.51
N ARG A 266 -9.82 47.67 -9.81
CA ARG A 266 -10.85 48.18 -8.89
C ARG A 266 -11.94 47.14 -8.66
#